data_AF-A0AAD7AMV9-F1
#
_entry.id   AF-A0AAD7AMV9-F1
#
_cell.length_a   1.000
_cell.length_b   1.000
_cell.length_c   1.000
_cell.angle_alpha   90.00
_cell.angle_beta   90.00
_cell.angle_gamma   90.00
#
_symmetry.space_group_name_H-M   'P 1'
#
loop_
_entity.id
_entity.type
_entity.pdbx_description
1 polymer ?
#
loop_
_entity_poly.entity_id
_entity_poly.type
_entity_poly.pdbx_seq_one_letter_code
_entity_poly.pdbx_strand_id
1 'polypeptide(L)'
;MNTLANHGYIPRNGIASFEQITLALMEAFNLELIFGANMAANNMLTRGNPFIDKLSIGGVSPLVPPLPGNIDGPVTGGIAKHGRFEGDASLTRADAFIGDNRNFQDILYDLDLLQLGKFGDNGPDGDNTVFNVPTLVGMKKQNIMMDQAANPKFEFAARRMNAAYGEAAFILKFVLSFRMSAKIDHHIFISVFANGTAKQATLPIVGSFFRNQTFPPNWFRAAQPVTGAINGATVNQILAEIPTPPGRNDDHGVYVADPAPPPPFNSSFGCFAYYDQSANTAGVLANTTGIFKQNVELLTDIQFQLAAANAGCNQKILPFGPAGV
;
A
#
# COMPACT_ATOMS: atom_id res chain seq x y z
N MET A 1 5.00 -6.24 6.16
CA MET A 1 5.55 -5.83 7.47
C MET A 1 5.46 -6.92 8.53
N ASN A 2 4.29 -7.50 8.80
CA ASN A 2 4.14 -8.52 9.86
C ASN A 2 5.09 -9.72 9.67
N THR A 3 5.20 -10.26 8.46
CA THR A 3 6.18 -11.31 8.12
C THR A 3 7.62 -10.88 8.40
N LEU A 4 7.99 -9.61 8.12
CA LEU A 4 9.33 -9.10 8.38
C LEU A 4 9.65 -9.08 9.88
N ALA A 5 8.70 -8.64 10.71
CA ALA A 5 8.85 -8.67 12.17
C ALA A 5 8.92 -10.11 12.70
N ASN A 6 8.04 -11.00 12.23
CA ASN A 6 8.01 -12.41 12.65
C ASN A 6 9.29 -13.18 12.29
N HIS A 7 10.04 -12.71 11.29
CA HIS A 7 11.30 -13.31 10.87
C HIS A 7 12.54 -12.50 11.26
N GLY A 8 12.39 -11.38 11.97
CA GLY A 8 13.50 -10.59 12.50
C GLY A 8 14.23 -9.72 11.47
N TYR A 9 13.63 -9.46 10.31
CA TYR A 9 14.13 -8.44 9.36
C TYR A 9 13.96 -7.02 9.90
N ILE A 10 12.95 -6.81 10.74
CA ILE A 10 12.78 -5.64 11.61
C ILE A 10 12.62 -6.12 13.06
N PRO A 11 12.72 -5.23 14.08
CA PRO A 11 12.50 -5.61 15.46
C PRO A 11 11.18 -6.37 15.66
N ARG A 12 11.25 -7.52 16.36
CA ARG A 12 10.12 -8.43 16.57
C ARG A 12 8.97 -7.81 17.35
N ASN A 13 9.22 -6.72 18.08
CA ASN A 13 8.19 -5.94 18.77
C ASN A 13 7.37 -5.04 17.81
N GLY A 14 7.70 -5.01 16.53
CA GLY A 14 6.99 -4.23 15.52
C GLY A 14 7.25 -2.72 15.55
N ILE A 15 8.28 -2.27 16.30
CA ILE A 15 8.68 -0.86 16.34
C ILE A 15 9.99 -0.70 15.59
N ALA A 16 9.97 0.01 14.46
CA ALA A 16 11.11 0.11 13.56
C ALA A 16 11.38 1.56 13.13
N SER A 17 12.63 1.84 12.78
CA SER A 17 13.03 3.09 12.13
C SER A 17 12.75 3.08 10.63
N PHE A 18 12.81 4.26 10.00
CA PHE A 18 12.77 4.40 8.55
C PHE A 18 13.81 3.51 7.84
N GLU A 19 15.05 3.52 8.33
CA GLU A 19 16.15 2.72 7.77
C GLU A 19 15.88 1.22 7.91
N GLN A 20 15.47 0.76 9.10
CA GLN A 20 15.16 -0.66 9.34
C GLN A 20 14.06 -1.17 8.41
N ILE A 21 13.01 -0.36 8.19
CA ILE A 21 11.92 -0.72 7.29
C ILE A 21 12.41 -0.78 5.84
N THR A 22 13.16 0.23 5.41
CA THR A 22 13.68 0.32 4.04
C THR A 22 14.60 -0.87 3.72
N LEU A 23 15.59 -1.14 4.58
CA LEU A 23 16.51 -2.26 4.43
C LEU A 23 15.77 -3.60 4.48
N ALA A 24 14.80 -3.78 5.38
CA ALA A 24 14.04 -5.02 5.46
C ALA A 24 13.24 -5.31 4.19
N LEU A 25 12.64 -4.28 3.57
CA LEU A 25 11.93 -4.43 2.30
C LEU A 25 12.87 -4.81 1.14
N MET A 26 14.07 -4.22 1.11
CA MET A 26 15.10 -4.58 0.14
C MET A 26 15.60 -6.01 0.35
N GLU A 27 15.98 -6.38 1.57
CA GLU A 27 16.57 -7.69 1.86
C GLU A 27 15.56 -8.82 1.68
N ALA A 28 14.35 -8.67 2.23
CA ALA A 28 13.37 -9.76 2.23
C ALA A 28 12.62 -9.93 0.91
N PHE A 29 12.31 -8.83 0.23
CA PHE A 29 11.43 -8.84 -0.94
C PHE A 29 12.09 -8.28 -2.21
N ASN A 30 13.35 -7.85 -2.11
CA ASN A 30 14.08 -7.21 -3.19
C ASN A 30 13.34 -5.99 -3.75
N LEU A 31 12.72 -5.16 -2.90
CA LEU A 31 12.19 -3.88 -3.38
C LEU A 31 13.36 -2.98 -3.78
N GLU A 32 13.17 -2.24 -4.87
CA GLU A 32 14.07 -1.15 -5.25
C GLU A 32 14.18 -0.14 -4.08
N LEU A 33 15.39 0.38 -3.84
CA LEU A 33 15.68 1.29 -2.73
C LEU A 33 14.68 2.45 -2.66
N ILE A 34 14.48 3.18 -3.76
CA ILE A 34 13.59 4.36 -3.73
C ILE A 34 12.14 3.97 -3.47
N PHE A 35 11.70 2.80 -3.95
CA PHE A 35 10.33 2.32 -3.73
C PHE A 35 10.12 1.88 -2.28
N GLY A 36 11.03 1.08 -1.72
CA GLY A 36 11.00 0.68 -0.31
C GLY A 36 11.11 1.88 0.64
N ALA A 37 12.01 2.82 0.34
CA ALA A 37 12.18 4.06 1.08
C ALA A 37 10.92 4.93 1.03
N ASN A 38 10.25 5.02 -0.13
CA ASN A 38 8.99 5.75 -0.25
C ASN A 38 7.88 5.16 0.63
N MET A 39 7.76 3.83 0.68
CA MET A 39 6.80 3.18 1.58
C MET A 39 7.13 3.49 3.04
N ALA A 40 8.40 3.42 3.45
CA ALA A 40 8.82 3.78 4.80
C ALA A 40 8.55 5.26 5.12
N ALA A 41 8.82 6.16 4.17
CA ALA A 41 8.62 7.60 4.30
C ALA A 41 7.14 7.96 4.46
N ASN A 42 6.26 7.39 3.62
CA ASN A 42 4.82 7.58 3.71
C ASN A 42 4.30 7.20 5.10
N ASN A 43 4.69 6.02 5.59
CA ASN A 43 4.26 5.55 6.90
C ASN A 43 4.83 6.40 8.05
N MET A 44 6.11 6.80 7.96
CA MET A 44 6.73 7.63 8.99
C MET A 44 6.07 9.01 9.09
N LEU A 45 5.78 9.66 7.96
CA LEU A 45 5.14 10.98 7.93
C LEU A 45 3.68 10.95 8.38
N THR A 46 2.94 9.91 8.01
CA THR A 46 1.50 9.84 8.30
C THR A 46 1.20 9.33 9.70
N ARG A 47 1.98 8.35 10.19
CA ARG A 47 1.66 7.55 11.38
C ARG A 47 2.86 7.25 12.29
N GLY A 48 4.05 7.68 11.91
CA GLY A 48 5.26 7.53 12.71
C GLY A 48 5.57 8.76 13.55
N ASN A 49 6.73 8.68 14.20
CA ASN A 49 7.37 9.79 14.87
C ASN A 49 8.71 10.08 14.15
N PRO A 50 8.71 10.91 13.09
CA PRO A 50 9.91 11.33 12.38
C PRO A 50 10.90 12.13 13.24
N PHE A 51 10.52 12.64 14.41
CA PHE A 51 11.48 13.33 15.29
C PHE A 51 12.46 12.34 15.96
N ILE A 52 11.97 11.16 16.37
CA ILE A 52 12.80 10.11 16.99
C ILE A 52 13.04 8.90 16.07
N ASP A 53 12.57 8.98 14.82
CA ASP A 53 12.65 7.93 13.81
C ASP A 53 12.10 6.58 14.28
N LYS A 54 10.83 6.58 14.71
CA LYS A 54 10.12 5.37 15.15
C LYS A 54 8.72 5.28 14.56
N LEU A 55 8.37 4.09 14.09
CA LEU A 55 7.05 3.72 13.58
C LEU A 55 6.61 2.41 14.23
N SER A 56 5.33 2.33 14.62
CA SER A 56 4.66 1.07 14.95
C SER A 56 4.04 0.48 13.68
N ILE A 57 4.38 -0.78 13.35
CA ILE A 57 3.74 -1.52 12.24
C ILE A 57 2.34 -2.03 12.61
N GLY A 58 1.87 -1.75 13.83
CA GLY A 58 0.53 -2.08 14.29
C GLY A 58 -0.16 -0.85 14.86
N GLY A 59 -0.70 -1.01 16.07
CA GLY A 59 -1.44 0.02 16.80
C GLY A 59 -0.57 0.90 17.69
N VAL A 60 -1.22 1.51 18.69
CA VAL A 60 -0.63 2.32 19.76
C VAL A 60 0.55 1.63 20.44
N SER A 61 1.63 2.37 20.69
CA SER A 61 2.76 1.89 21.48
C SER A 61 3.42 3.04 22.26
N PRO A 62 3.77 2.86 23.54
CA PRO A 62 4.50 3.87 24.31
C PRO A 62 5.91 4.14 23.77
N LEU A 63 6.45 3.23 22.94
CA LEU A 63 7.75 3.41 22.29
C LEU A 63 7.70 4.39 21.10
N VAL A 64 6.50 4.80 20.69
CA VAL A 64 6.26 5.78 19.63
C VAL A 64 5.39 6.90 20.21
N PRO A 65 5.94 7.82 21.01
CA PRO A 65 5.13 8.88 21.61
C PRO A 65 4.52 9.81 20.55
N PRO A 66 3.42 10.52 20.88
CA PRO A 66 2.90 11.60 20.03
C PRO A 66 3.94 12.63 19.68
N LEU A 67 3.87 13.13 18.45
CA LEU A 67 4.65 14.27 18.03
C LEU A 67 4.23 15.54 18.80
N PRO A 68 5.16 16.49 19.05
CA PRO A 68 4.83 17.76 19.69
C PRO A 68 3.62 18.44 19.04
N GLY A 69 2.67 18.90 19.86
CA GLY A 69 1.43 19.51 19.36
C GLY A 69 0.35 18.51 18.92
N ASN A 70 0.49 17.21 19.25
CA ASN A 70 -0.50 16.16 18.96
C ASN A 70 -0.83 16.06 17.46
N ILE A 71 0.21 16.08 16.62
CA ILE A 71 0.10 16.09 15.14
C ILE A 71 -0.73 14.90 14.62
N ASP A 72 -0.61 13.74 15.25
CA ASP A 72 -1.36 12.50 14.96
C ASP A 72 -2.45 12.22 16.03
N GLY A 73 -2.88 13.25 16.75
CA GLY A 73 -3.78 13.14 17.89
C GLY A 73 -3.06 12.94 19.23
N PRO A 74 -3.82 12.80 20.34
CA PRO A 74 -3.27 12.67 21.68
C PRO A 74 -2.53 11.34 21.91
N VAL A 75 -2.72 10.37 21.02
CA VAL A 75 -2.09 9.05 21.03
C VAL A 75 -1.74 8.69 19.59
N THR A 76 -0.50 8.27 19.34
CA THR A 76 -0.11 7.72 18.04
C THR A 76 -0.75 6.36 17.86
N GLY A 77 -1.35 6.12 16.70
CA GLY A 77 -2.02 4.85 16.44
C GLY A 77 -1.22 3.88 15.58
N GLY A 78 -0.01 4.24 15.15
CA GLY A 78 0.80 3.44 14.22
C GLY A 78 0.10 3.28 12.86
N ILE A 79 0.61 2.38 12.02
CA ILE A 79 0.03 2.19 10.68
C ILE A 79 -1.38 1.63 10.71
N ALA A 80 -1.83 1.01 11.81
CA ALA A 80 -3.20 0.48 11.94
C ALA A 80 -4.26 1.57 12.22
N LYS A 81 -3.86 2.82 12.45
CA LYS A 81 -4.80 3.92 12.65
C LYS A 81 -5.43 4.35 11.33
N HIS A 82 -6.74 4.18 11.26
CA HIS A 82 -7.57 4.51 10.11
C HIS A 82 -7.43 5.97 9.65
N GLY A 83 -7.39 6.19 8.33
CA GLY A 83 -7.64 7.49 7.69
C GLY A 83 -6.46 8.18 7.00
N ARG A 84 -5.19 7.87 7.30
CA ARG A 84 -4.02 8.46 6.58
C ARG A 84 -3.25 7.44 5.76
N PHE A 85 -3.02 6.25 6.33
CA PHE A 85 -2.37 5.13 5.65
C PHE A 85 -3.33 3.95 5.52
N GLU A 86 -3.70 3.32 6.64
CA GLU A 86 -4.78 2.33 6.69
C GLU A 86 -6.10 2.97 6.27
N GLY A 87 -6.91 2.21 5.54
CA GLY A 87 -8.24 2.62 5.13
C GLY A 87 -8.99 1.49 4.45
N ASP A 88 -10.15 1.87 3.93
CA ASP A 88 -11.20 0.95 3.52
C ASP A 88 -10.85 0.10 2.28
N ALA A 89 -11.68 -0.90 1.98
CA ALA A 89 -11.53 -1.82 0.86
C ALA A 89 -10.20 -2.61 0.88
N SER A 90 -9.78 -2.99 2.09
CA SER A 90 -8.68 -3.93 2.32
C SER A 90 -9.06 -5.34 1.82
N LEU A 91 -8.06 -6.16 1.48
CA LEU A 91 -8.33 -7.53 1.00
C LEU A 91 -8.80 -8.45 2.12
N THR A 92 -8.10 -8.43 3.25
CA THR A 92 -8.25 -9.43 4.32
C THR A 92 -8.50 -8.82 5.71
N ARG A 93 -8.79 -7.52 5.78
CA ARG A 93 -9.09 -6.73 6.99
C ARG A 93 -10.38 -5.95 6.73
N ALA A 94 -11.25 -5.85 7.72
CA ALA A 94 -12.50 -5.11 7.58
C ALA A 94 -12.26 -3.61 7.67
N ASP A 95 -13.17 -2.80 7.13
CA ASP A 95 -13.12 -1.35 7.35
C ASP A 95 -13.27 -1.01 8.84
N ALA A 96 -12.57 0.03 9.28
CA ALA A 96 -12.53 0.41 10.70
C ALA A 96 -13.90 0.78 11.30
N PHE A 97 -14.84 1.24 10.45
CA PHE A 97 -16.19 1.60 10.88
C PHE A 97 -17.07 0.38 11.17
N ILE A 98 -16.91 -0.71 10.40
CA ILE A 98 -17.77 -1.91 10.47
C ILE A 98 -17.07 -3.12 11.08
N GLY A 99 -15.78 -3.03 11.42
CA GLY A 99 -15.06 -4.17 12.00
C GLY A 99 -13.61 -3.89 12.39
N ASP A 100 -12.82 -4.96 12.36
CA ASP A 100 -11.41 -4.96 12.72
C ASP A 100 -10.53 -4.72 11.49
N ASN A 101 -9.93 -3.53 11.44
CA ASN A 101 -9.07 -3.04 10.37
C ASN A 101 -7.62 -3.51 10.44
N ARG A 102 -7.30 -4.41 11.39
CA ARG A 102 -5.92 -4.80 11.66
C ARG A 102 -5.72 -6.31 11.56
N ASN A 103 -6.58 -7.09 12.20
CA ASN A 103 -6.41 -8.54 12.27
C ASN A 103 -6.98 -9.25 11.04
N PHE A 104 -6.35 -10.36 10.67
CA PHE A 104 -6.78 -11.18 9.52
C PHE A 104 -8.22 -11.67 9.73
N GLN A 105 -9.05 -11.55 8.68
CA GLN A 105 -10.44 -11.98 8.69
C GLN A 105 -10.63 -13.18 7.75
N ASP A 106 -10.97 -14.35 8.31
CA ASP A 106 -11.20 -15.57 7.51
C ASP A 106 -12.27 -15.36 6.44
N ILE A 107 -13.38 -14.71 6.79
CA ILE A 107 -14.49 -14.48 5.86
C ILE A 107 -14.08 -13.65 4.63
N LEU A 108 -13.26 -12.62 4.82
CA LEU A 108 -12.80 -11.78 3.70
C LEU A 108 -11.83 -12.56 2.81
N TYR A 109 -10.96 -13.37 3.40
CA TYR A 109 -10.07 -14.22 2.63
C TYR A 109 -10.82 -15.33 1.89
N ASP A 110 -11.84 -15.94 2.49
CA ASP A 110 -12.67 -16.94 1.81
C ASP A 110 -13.40 -16.32 0.61
N LEU A 111 -13.85 -15.07 0.74
CA LEU A 111 -14.42 -14.29 -0.37
C LEU A 111 -13.37 -13.99 -1.46
N ASP A 112 -12.12 -13.72 -1.10
CA ASP A 112 -10.99 -13.62 -2.05
C ASP A 112 -10.77 -14.97 -2.76
N LEU A 113 -10.85 -16.10 -2.05
CA LEU A 113 -10.72 -17.44 -2.65
C LEU A 113 -11.83 -17.75 -3.66
N LEU A 114 -13.05 -17.23 -3.47
CA LEU A 114 -14.11 -17.35 -4.46
C LEU A 114 -13.76 -16.62 -5.78
N GLN A 115 -13.04 -15.50 -5.70
CA GLN A 115 -12.58 -14.78 -6.89
C GLN A 115 -11.43 -15.54 -7.56
N LEU A 116 -10.51 -16.10 -6.76
CA LEU A 116 -9.46 -16.98 -7.27
C LEU A 116 -10.05 -18.21 -7.99
N GLY A 117 -11.05 -18.88 -7.42
CA GLY A 117 -11.68 -20.04 -8.04
C GLY A 117 -12.41 -19.74 -9.36
N LYS A 118 -12.79 -18.47 -9.61
CA LYS A 118 -13.45 -18.02 -10.84
C LYS A 118 -12.46 -17.58 -11.92
N PHE A 119 -11.36 -16.95 -11.51
CA PHE A 119 -10.49 -16.20 -12.42
C PHE A 119 -9.03 -16.62 -12.39
N GLY A 120 -8.62 -17.44 -11.44
CA GLY A 120 -7.25 -17.89 -11.26
C GLY A 120 -6.77 -18.78 -12.40
N ASP A 121 -5.45 -18.84 -12.60
CA ASP A 121 -4.85 -19.77 -13.54
C ASP A 121 -4.62 -21.13 -12.87
N ASN A 122 -4.51 -22.18 -13.67
CA ASN A 122 -4.09 -23.49 -13.20
C ASN A 122 -2.62 -23.46 -12.79
N GLY A 123 -2.30 -24.20 -11.72
CA GLY A 123 -0.97 -24.22 -11.14
C GLY A 123 -0.54 -25.63 -10.71
N PRO A 124 0.67 -25.74 -10.15
CA PRO A 124 1.16 -26.99 -9.59
C PRO A 124 0.30 -27.51 -8.43
N ASP A 125 -0.47 -26.63 -7.79
CA ASP A 125 -1.36 -26.94 -6.66
C ASP A 125 -2.79 -27.30 -7.11
N GLY A 126 -3.08 -27.31 -8.41
CA GLY A 126 -4.39 -27.67 -8.99
C GLY A 126 -5.01 -26.56 -9.85
N ASP A 127 -6.26 -26.77 -10.23
CA ASP A 127 -7.02 -25.83 -11.06
C ASP A 127 -7.34 -24.53 -10.30
N ASN A 128 -7.23 -23.38 -10.98
CA ASN A 128 -7.51 -22.05 -10.43
C ASN A 128 -6.77 -21.76 -9.11
N THR A 129 -5.49 -22.13 -9.00
CA THR A 129 -4.67 -21.96 -7.78
C THR A 129 -3.63 -20.86 -7.88
N VAL A 130 -3.48 -20.24 -9.04
CA VAL A 130 -2.49 -19.17 -9.28
C VAL A 130 -3.20 -17.84 -9.46
N PHE A 131 -2.78 -16.84 -8.69
CA PHE A 131 -3.32 -15.49 -8.76
C PHE A 131 -2.85 -14.80 -10.03
N ASN A 132 -3.76 -14.10 -10.71
CA ASN A 132 -3.53 -13.29 -11.90
C ASN A 132 -4.29 -11.93 -11.81
N VAL A 133 -4.14 -11.05 -12.82
CA VAL A 133 -4.77 -9.72 -12.82
C VAL A 133 -6.30 -9.80 -12.73
N PRO A 134 -7.00 -10.64 -13.52
CA PRO A 134 -8.45 -10.83 -13.37
C PRO A 134 -8.89 -11.21 -11.96
N THR A 135 -8.12 -12.08 -11.28
CA THR A 135 -8.37 -12.46 -9.89
C THR A 135 -8.35 -11.25 -8.96
N LEU A 136 -7.32 -10.40 -9.04
CA LEU A 136 -7.24 -9.20 -8.21
C LEU A 136 -8.35 -8.19 -8.50
N VAL A 137 -8.71 -8.01 -9.77
CA VAL A 137 -9.81 -7.15 -10.18
C VAL A 137 -11.12 -7.65 -9.55
N GLY A 138 -11.37 -8.95 -9.59
CA GLY A 138 -12.51 -9.58 -8.93
C GLY A 138 -12.53 -9.32 -7.42
N MET A 139 -11.40 -9.54 -6.74
CA MET A 139 -11.24 -9.30 -5.30
C MET A 139 -11.52 -7.83 -4.94
N LYS A 140 -10.91 -6.89 -5.66
CA LYS A 140 -11.07 -5.45 -5.37
C LYS A 140 -12.46 -4.95 -5.67
N LYS A 141 -13.06 -5.35 -6.80
CA LYS A 141 -14.43 -4.97 -7.14
C LYS A 141 -15.41 -5.46 -6.07
N GLN A 142 -15.25 -6.71 -5.63
CA GLN A 142 -16.09 -7.28 -4.58
C GLN A 142 -15.96 -6.50 -3.27
N ASN A 143 -14.74 -6.23 -2.79
CA ASN A 143 -14.54 -5.56 -1.51
C ASN A 143 -15.04 -4.12 -1.54
N ILE A 144 -14.71 -3.36 -2.59
CA ILE A 144 -15.24 -1.99 -2.77
C ILE A 144 -16.77 -1.99 -2.74
N MET A 145 -17.43 -2.91 -3.46
CA MET A 145 -18.89 -2.96 -3.49
C MET A 145 -19.51 -3.33 -2.14
N MET A 146 -18.94 -4.31 -1.43
CA MET A 146 -19.45 -4.74 -0.13
C MET A 146 -19.24 -3.66 0.93
N ASP A 147 -18.03 -3.10 0.99
CA ASP A 147 -17.66 -2.09 1.97
C ASP A 147 -18.42 -0.79 1.72
N GLN A 148 -18.52 -0.32 0.48
CA GLN A 148 -19.35 0.85 0.14
C GLN A 148 -20.81 0.66 0.55
N ALA A 149 -21.36 -0.55 0.42
CA ALA A 149 -22.76 -0.82 0.79
C ALA A 149 -22.96 -0.92 2.31
N ALA A 150 -21.97 -1.39 3.05
CA ALA A 150 -22.08 -1.65 4.49
C ALA A 150 -21.54 -0.50 5.37
N ASN A 151 -20.59 0.28 4.87
CA ASN A 151 -19.88 1.31 5.61
C ASN A 151 -20.40 2.72 5.22
N PRO A 152 -21.25 3.38 6.04
CA PRO A 152 -21.71 4.75 5.78
C PRO A 152 -20.58 5.80 5.84
N LYS A 153 -19.38 5.42 6.30
CA LYS A 153 -18.18 6.26 6.33
C LYS A 153 -17.11 5.79 5.35
N PHE A 154 -17.48 4.96 4.38
CA PHE A 154 -16.58 4.43 3.35
C PHE A 154 -15.81 5.55 2.66
N GLU A 155 -14.47 5.48 2.68
CA GLU A 155 -13.58 6.41 2.00
C GLU A 155 -12.63 5.65 1.07
N PHE A 156 -12.69 6.00 -0.21
CA PHE A 156 -11.81 5.47 -1.25
C PHE A 156 -11.20 6.61 -2.08
N ALA A 157 -10.68 7.60 -1.37
CA ALA A 157 -9.95 8.75 -1.93
C ALA A 157 -8.70 8.32 -2.71
N ALA A 158 -8.13 9.22 -3.52
CA ALA A 158 -7.08 8.88 -4.49
C ALA A 158 -5.85 8.22 -3.84
N ARG A 159 -5.43 8.68 -2.65
CA ARG A 159 -4.33 8.07 -1.88
C ARG A 159 -4.66 6.62 -1.50
N ARG A 160 -5.89 6.37 -1.01
CA ARG A 160 -6.29 5.07 -0.47
C ARG A 160 -6.52 4.10 -1.61
N MET A 161 -7.15 4.55 -2.69
CA MET A 161 -7.31 3.78 -3.91
C MET A 161 -5.97 3.36 -4.51
N ASN A 162 -5.01 4.30 -4.62
CA ASN A 162 -3.66 3.98 -5.10
C ASN A 162 -2.94 2.96 -4.20
N ALA A 163 -3.03 3.12 -2.87
CA ALA A 163 -2.48 2.18 -1.91
C ALA A 163 -3.17 0.80 -2.01
N ALA A 164 -4.50 0.75 -2.04
CA ALA A 164 -5.29 -0.48 -2.08
C ALA A 164 -5.00 -1.31 -3.33
N TYR A 165 -4.88 -0.67 -4.51
CA TYR A 165 -4.50 -1.36 -5.73
C TYR A 165 -3.02 -1.75 -5.76
N GLY A 166 -2.12 -0.93 -5.20
CA GLY A 166 -0.71 -1.27 -5.05
C GLY A 166 -0.48 -2.46 -4.10
N GLU A 167 -1.23 -2.52 -3.00
CA GLU A 167 -1.23 -3.64 -2.06
C GLU A 167 -1.68 -4.93 -2.73
N ALA A 168 -2.69 -4.87 -3.60
CA ALA A 168 -3.11 -6.02 -4.39
C ALA A 168 -2.02 -6.44 -5.39
N ALA A 169 -1.38 -5.47 -6.05
CA ALA A 169 -0.29 -5.73 -6.99
C ALA A 169 0.91 -6.46 -6.36
N PHE A 170 1.13 -6.35 -5.04
CA PHE A 170 2.14 -7.15 -4.34
C PHE A 170 1.93 -8.67 -4.40
N ILE A 171 0.68 -9.12 -4.62
CA ILE A 171 0.36 -10.54 -4.75
C ILE A 171 0.90 -11.10 -6.07
N LEU A 172 0.77 -10.36 -7.17
CA LEU A 172 0.87 -10.93 -8.51
C LEU A 172 2.23 -10.92 -9.13
N LYS A 173 2.61 -12.05 -9.71
CA LYS A 173 3.58 -12.08 -10.80
C LYS A 173 3.14 -11.17 -11.95
N PHE A 174 4.07 -10.33 -12.36
CA PHE A 174 3.85 -9.42 -13.46
C PHE A 174 4.44 -9.93 -14.79
N VAL A 175 3.91 -9.43 -15.91
CA VAL A 175 4.46 -9.58 -17.26
C VAL A 175 4.35 -8.23 -17.98
N LEU A 176 5.43 -7.45 -18.08
CA LEU A 176 5.43 -6.28 -18.98
C LEU A 176 5.60 -6.87 -20.37
N SER A 177 4.57 -6.86 -21.20
CA SER A 177 4.76 -6.97 -22.64
C SER A 177 5.05 -5.58 -23.19
N PHE A 178 6.32 -5.20 -23.28
CA PHE A 178 6.70 -4.08 -24.14
C PHE A 178 6.61 -4.54 -25.60
N ARG A 179 5.72 -3.92 -26.40
CA ARG A 179 5.83 -3.99 -27.87
C ARG A 179 6.86 -2.96 -28.33
N MET A 180 8.13 -3.35 -28.40
CA MET A 180 9.16 -2.54 -29.09
C MET A 180 9.40 -2.93 -30.56
N SER A 181 8.69 -3.94 -31.06
CA SER A 181 8.53 -4.29 -32.47
C SER A 181 7.64 -5.53 -32.53
N ALA A 182 7.32 -6.03 -33.73
CA ALA A 182 6.44 -7.19 -33.98
C ALA A 182 6.90 -8.55 -33.39
N LYS A 183 7.83 -8.55 -32.42
CA LYS A 183 8.18 -9.70 -31.57
C LYS A 183 8.12 -9.26 -30.10
N ILE A 184 7.30 -9.96 -29.33
CA ILE A 184 7.21 -9.82 -27.86
C ILE A 184 8.33 -10.70 -27.29
N ASP A 185 9.39 -10.13 -26.70
CA ASP A 185 10.48 -10.96 -26.17
C ASP A 185 11.09 -10.52 -24.82
N HIS A 186 10.49 -9.56 -24.09
CA HIS A 186 10.98 -9.23 -22.74
C HIS A 186 9.84 -9.10 -21.73
N HIS A 187 9.54 -10.21 -21.07
CA HIS A 187 8.65 -10.27 -19.92
C HIS A 187 9.44 -9.93 -18.64
N ILE A 188 9.24 -8.75 -18.08
CA ILE A 188 9.74 -8.44 -16.72
C ILE A 188 8.78 -9.10 -15.72
N PHE A 189 9.31 -10.09 -14.99
CA PHE A 189 8.56 -10.94 -14.05
C PHE A 189 8.91 -10.61 -12.61
N ILE A 190 8.20 -9.71 -11.95
CA ILE A 190 8.56 -9.36 -10.57
C ILE A 190 7.31 -9.02 -9.75
N SER A 191 7.21 -9.64 -8.57
CA SER A 191 6.20 -9.33 -7.55
C SER A 191 6.75 -9.65 -6.18
N VAL A 192 6.08 -9.13 -5.15
CA VAL A 192 6.50 -9.31 -3.76
C VAL A 192 6.17 -10.70 -3.23
N PHE A 193 5.02 -11.30 -3.57
CA PHE A 193 4.63 -12.62 -3.03
C PHE A 193 4.88 -13.80 -3.96
N ALA A 194 4.90 -13.63 -5.29
CA ALA A 194 5.28 -14.74 -6.17
C ALA A 194 6.67 -15.28 -5.82
N ASN A 195 6.82 -16.61 -5.83
CA ASN A 195 8.12 -17.22 -5.61
C ASN A 195 9.07 -16.83 -6.75
N GLY A 196 10.24 -16.30 -6.43
CA GLY A 196 11.21 -15.79 -7.40
C GLY A 196 11.76 -16.84 -8.37
N THR A 197 11.76 -18.12 -7.98
CA THR A 197 12.22 -19.22 -8.85
C THR A 197 11.10 -19.79 -9.71
N ALA A 198 9.98 -20.19 -9.08
CA ALA A 198 8.81 -20.72 -9.78
C ALA A 198 8.06 -19.65 -10.58
N LYS A 199 8.26 -18.37 -10.23
CA LYS A 199 7.56 -17.22 -10.79
C LYS A 199 6.05 -17.48 -10.78
N GLN A 200 5.49 -17.78 -9.62
CA GLN A 200 4.06 -17.98 -9.43
C GLN A 200 3.65 -17.53 -8.03
N ALA A 201 2.51 -16.87 -7.94
CA ALA A 201 1.83 -16.57 -6.69
C ALA A 201 0.71 -17.59 -6.52
N THR A 202 1.05 -18.75 -5.95
CA THR A 202 0.07 -19.82 -5.75
C THR A 202 -0.69 -19.63 -4.45
N LEU A 203 -1.85 -20.25 -4.32
CA LEU A 203 -2.68 -20.23 -3.13
C LEU A 203 -1.91 -20.56 -1.84
N PRO A 204 -1.10 -21.64 -1.75
CA PRO A 204 -0.27 -21.90 -0.57
C PRO A 204 0.69 -20.75 -0.23
N ILE A 205 1.31 -20.13 -1.23
CA ILE A 205 2.26 -19.02 -1.04
C ILE A 205 1.53 -17.81 -0.46
N VAL A 206 0.46 -17.38 -1.13
CA VAL A 206 -0.33 -16.20 -0.75
C VAL A 206 -0.97 -16.40 0.62
N GLY A 207 -1.50 -17.60 0.89
CA GLY A 207 -2.04 -17.98 2.20
C GLY A 207 -1.00 -17.92 3.31
N SER A 208 0.24 -18.35 3.08
CA SER A 208 1.32 -18.26 4.07
C SER A 208 1.62 -16.81 4.47
N PHE A 209 1.57 -15.86 3.54
CA PHE A 209 1.80 -14.45 3.86
C PHE A 209 0.60 -13.81 4.58
N PHE A 210 -0.63 -14.04 4.10
CA PHE A 210 -1.81 -13.39 4.69
C PHE A 210 -2.27 -14.02 6.02
N ARG A 211 -2.37 -15.35 6.08
CA ARG A 211 -2.84 -16.09 7.27
C ARG A 211 -1.71 -16.26 8.27
N ASN A 212 -0.57 -16.78 7.82
CA ASN A 212 0.50 -17.22 8.72
C ASN A 212 1.56 -16.13 8.96
N GLN A 213 1.55 -15.06 8.16
CA GLN A 213 2.55 -13.98 8.20
C GLN A 213 3.97 -14.55 8.25
N THR A 214 4.22 -15.53 7.39
CA THR A 214 5.42 -16.39 7.39
C THR A 214 5.89 -16.60 5.96
N PHE A 215 7.21 -16.60 5.73
CA PHE A 215 7.75 -16.99 4.43
C PHE A 215 7.47 -18.48 4.15
N PRO A 216 6.85 -18.84 3.02
CA PRO A 216 6.60 -20.24 2.70
C PRO A 216 7.91 -21.04 2.57
N PRO A 217 7.90 -22.36 2.87
CA PRO A 217 9.04 -23.22 2.59
C PRO A 217 9.46 -23.16 1.12
N ASN A 218 10.77 -23.12 0.85
CA ASN A 218 11.34 -23.01 -0.50
C ASN A 218 10.84 -21.79 -1.29
N TRP A 219 10.36 -20.75 -0.61
CA TRP A 219 10.08 -19.46 -1.22
C TRP A 219 11.35 -18.64 -1.32
N PHE A 220 11.60 -18.08 -2.50
CA PHE A 220 12.72 -17.19 -2.75
C PHE A 220 12.19 -15.81 -3.14
N ARG A 221 12.84 -14.75 -2.64
CA ARG A 221 12.57 -13.38 -3.08
C ARG A 221 12.86 -13.23 -4.57
N ALA A 222 12.27 -12.21 -5.19
CA ALA A 222 12.52 -11.93 -6.59
C ALA A 222 14.03 -11.71 -6.87
N ALA A 223 14.53 -12.27 -7.97
CA ALA A 223 15.95 -12.16 -8.33
C ALA A 223 16.33 -10.76 -8.85
N GLN A 224 15.36 -9.98 -9.30
CA GLN A 224 15.51 -8.61 -9.77
C GLN A 224 14.70 -7.66 -8.88
N PRO A 225 15.14 -6.40 -8.73
CA PRO A 225 14.42 -5.45 -7.89
C PRO A 225 12.96 -5.23 -8.33
N VAL A 226 12.02 -5.31 -7.38
CA VAL A 226 10.62 -4.88 -7.56
C VAL A 226 10.60 -3.35 -7.53
N THR A 227 10.31 -2.72 -8.67
CA THR A 227 10.31 -1.25 -8.80
C THR A 227 8.91 -0.66 -8.63
N GLY A 228 8.87 0.62 -8.27
CA GLY A 228 7.60 1.37 -8.20
C GLY A 228 6.89 1.47 -9.57
N ALA A 229 7.64 1.45 -10.67
CA ALA A 229 7.08 1.45 -12.03
C ALA A 229 6.32 0.15 -12.35
N ILE A 230 6.84 -1.02 -11.94
CA ILE A 230 6.15 -2.31 -12.11
C ILE A 230 4.85 -2.33 -11.30
N ASN A 231 4.92 -1.84 -10.06
CA ASN A 231 3.73 -1.72 -9.20
C ASN A 231 2.68 -0.78 -9.82
N GLY A 232 3.10 0.42 -10.25
CA GLY A 232 2.24 1.41 -10.89
C GLY A 232 1.58 0.93 -12.19
N ALA A 233 2.27 0.12 -12.99
CA ALA A 233 1.69 -0.49 -14.19
C ALA A 233 0.51 -1.42 -13.83
N THR A 234 0.62 -2.19 -12.75
CA THR A 234 -0.46 -3.07 -12.28
C THR A 234 -1.63 -2.27 -11.71
N VAL A 235 -1.33 -1.21 -10.96
CA VAL A 235 -2.36 -0.26 -10.48
C VAL A 235 -3.18 0.29 -11.65
N ASN A 236 -2.52 0.70 -12.74
CA ASN A 236 -3.21 1.21 -13.94
C ASN A 236 -4.08 0.15 -14.63
N GLN A 237 -3.67 -1.12 -14.62
CA GLN A 237 -4.49 -2.22 -15.16
C GLN A 237 -5.76 -2.43 -14.30
N ILE A 238 -5.62 -2.44 -12.98
CA ILE A 238 -6.77 -2.59 -12.08
C ILE A 238 -7.72 -1.39 -12.21
N LEU A 239 -7.18 -0.17 -12.27
CA LEU A 239 -7.95 1.05 -12.49
C LEU A 239 -8.75 1.03 -13.80
N ALA A 240 -8.18 0.49 -14.89
CA ALA A 240 -8.86 0.40 -16.18
C ALA A 240 -10.08 -0.54 -16.14
N GLU A 241 -10.03 -1.59 -15.30
CA GLU A 241 -11.11 -2.58 -15.15
C GLU A 241 -12.13 -2.19 -14.06
N ILE A 242 -11.76 -1.32 -13.13
CA ILE A 242 -12.61 -0.83 -12.04
C ILE A 242 -12.72 0.71 -12.12
N PRO A 243 -13.58 1.26 -12.99
CA PRO A 243 -13.68 2.70 -13.22
C PRO A 243 -14.50 3.41 -12.13
N THR A 244 -14.15 3.18 -10.86
CA THR A 244 -14.71 3.92 -9.72
C THR A 244 -13.86 5.17 -9.50
N PRO A 245 -14.41 6.39 -9.59
CA PRO A 245 -13.64 7.60 -9.29
C PRO A 245 -13.31 7.66 -7.80
N PRO A 246 -12.20 8.31 -7.40
CA PRO A 246 -11.94 8.62 -5.99
C PRO A 246 -13.13 9.31 -5.34
N GLY A 247 -13.41 8.97 -4.07
CA GLY A 247 -14.59 9.49 -3.39
C GLY A 247 -14.85 8.83 -2.05
N ARG A 248 -16.03 9.09 -1.50
CA ARG A 248 -16.49 8.58 -0.20
C ARG A 248 -18.01 8.55 -0.13
N ASN A 249 -18.54 7.76 0.79
CA ASN A 249 -19.95 7.86 1.15
C ASN A 249 -20.24 9.17 1.87
N ASP A 250 -21.34 9.82 1.51
CA ASP A 250 -21.89 10.97 2.24
C ASP A 250 -22.62 10.52 3.52
N ASP A 251 -23.20 11.46 4.26
CA ASP A 251 -23.91 11.15 5.51
C ASP A 251 -25.17 10.27 5.31
N HIS A 252 -25.60 10.04 4.06
CA HIS A 252 -26.70 9.15 3.71
C HIS A 252 -26.22 7.79 3.16
N GLY A 253 -24.91 7.54 3.13
CA GLY A 253 -24.33 6.32 2.58
C GLY A 253 -24.28 6.29 1.04
N VAL A 254 -24.43 7.45 0.38
CA VAL A 254 -24.33 7.57 -1.08
C VAL A 254 -22.91 7.94 -1.48
N TYR A 255 -22.31 7.18 -2.39
CA TYR A 255 -20.95 7.45 -2.85
C TYR A 255 -20.89 8.71 -3.70
N VAL A 256 -20.10 9.68 -3.26
CA VAL A 256 -19.85 10.95 -3.91
C VAL A 256 -18.38 11.03 -4.30
N ALA A 257 -18.13 11.36 -5.57
CA ALA A 257 -16.78 11.53 -6.08
C ALA A 257 -16.10 12.75 -5.46
N ASP A 258 -14.82 12.60 -5.15
CA ASP A 258 -13.96 13.71 -4.74
C ASP A 258 -13.72 14.67 -5.92
N PRO A 259 -13.53 15.97 -5.66
CA PRO A 259 -13.11 16.91 -6.69
C PRO A 259 -11.73 16.52 -7.24
N ALA A 260 -11.53 16.79 -8.53
CA ALA A 260 -10.21 16.64 -9.15
C ALA A 260 -9.17 17.55 -8.45
N PRO A 261 -7.90 17.13 -8.37
CA PRO A 261 -6.87 17.95 -7.76
C PRO A 261 -6.56 19.18 -8.64
N PRO A 262 -6.00 20.25 -8.07
CA PRO A 262 -5.59 21.41 -8.86
C PRO A 262 -4.43 21.05 -9.80
N PRO A 263 -4.31 21.72 -10.97
CA PRO A 263 -3.08 21.67 -11.76
C PRO A 263 -1.86 22.10 -10.92
N PRO A 264 -0.67 21.48 -11.09
CA PRO A 264 -0.35 20.44 -12.09
C PRO A 264 -0.64 18.99 -11.64
N PHE A 265 -1.30 18.77 -10.51
CA PHE A 265 -1.49 17.44 -9.90
C PHE A 265 -2.57 16.59 -10.56
N ASN A 266 -3.30 17.14 -11.53
CA ASN A 266 -4.28 16.44 -12.35
C ASN A 266 -3.67 15.76 -13.60
N SER A 267 -2.35 15.70 -13.72
CA SER A 267 -1.65 15.15 -14.89
C SER A 267 -1.72 13.63 -15.01
N SER A 268 -1.88 12.92 -13.90
CA SER A 268 -2.04 11.47 -13.84
C SER A 268 -2.73 11.07 -12.54
N PHE A 269 -3.29 9.85 -12.50
CA PHE A 269 -3.87 9.31 -11.25
C PHE A 269 -2.83 9.20 -10.14
N GLY A 270 -1.60 8.74 -10.46
CA GLY A 270 -0.52 8.69 -9.47
C GLY A 270 -0.16 10.06 -8.92
N CYS A 271 -0.26 11.12 -9.73
CA CYS A 271 0.01 12.48 -9.27
C CYS A 271 -1.13 13.04 -8.41
N PHE A 272 -2.37 12.67 -8.72
CA PHE A 272 -3.50 12.93 -7.84
C PHE A 272 -3.31 12.23 -6.47
N ALA A 273 -2.95 10.94 -6.47
CA ALA A 273 -2.70 10.21 -5.23
C ALA A 273 -1.56 10.84 -4.39
N TYR A 274 -0.50 11.35 -5.03
CA TYR A 274 0.57 12.09 -4.35
C TYR A 274 0.08 13.41 -3.72
N TYR A 275 -0.76 14.16 -4.43
CA TYR A 275 -1.41 15.37 -3.89
C TYR A 275 -2.30 15.04 -2.70
N ASP A 276 -3.17 14.05 -2.84
CA ASP A 276 -4.10 13.62 -1.79
C ASP A 276 -3.36 13.07 -0.56
N GLN A 277 -2.24 12.38 -0.75
CA GLN A 277 -1.36 11.96 0.33
C GLN A 277 -0.79 13.16 1.10
N SER A 278 -0.37 14.22 0.40
CA SER A 278 0.13 15.45 1.02
C SER A 278 -0.99 16.21 1.75
N ALA A 279 -2.20 16.21 1.20
CA ALA A 279 -3.42 16.80 1.79
C ALA A 279 -3.90 16.06 3.05
N ASN A 280 -3.51 14.80 3.21
CA ASN A 280 -3.84 13.99 4.38
C ASN A 280 -2.66 13.81 5.35
N THR A 281 -1.51 14.40 5.04
CA THR A 281 -0.35 14.46 5.95
C THR A 281 -0.36 15.80 6.65
N ALA A 282 -0.20 15.82 7.98
CA ALA A 282 -0.41 17.01 8.78
C ALA A 282 0.52 18.17 8.38
N GLY A 283 -0.06 19.32 8.00
CA GLY A 283 0.68 20.47 7.46
C GLY A 283 1.62 21.14 8.45
N VAL A 284 1.36 20.99 9.75
CA VAL A 284 2.26 21.45 10.81
C VAL A 284 3.67 20.82 10.73
N LEU A 285 3.81 19.66 10.07
CA LEU A 285 5.12 19.04 9.82
C LEU A 285 6.03 19.92 8.95
N ALA A 286 5.46 20.71 8.04
CA ALA A 286 6.20 21.63 7.16
C ALA A 286 6.85 22.79 7.92
N ASN A 287 6.37 23.09 9.14
CA ASN A 287 6.83 24.21 9.97
C ASN A 287 7.73 23.78 11.12
N THR A 288 8.17 22.51 11.13
CA THR A 288 9.07 21.98 12.17
C THR A 288 10.46 22.61 12.05
N THR A 289 11.29 22.47 13.09
CA THR A 289 12.64 23.07 13.17
C THR A 289 13.71 22.06 13.55
N GLY A 290 14.98 22.39 13.32
CA GLY A 290 16.13 21.55 13.70
C GLY A 290 16.11 20.17 13.02
N ILE A 291 16.47 19.12 13.76
CA ILE A 291 16.50 17.75 13.24
C ILE A 291 15.13 17.24 12.79
N PHE A 292 14.04 17.71 13.42
CA PHE A 292 12.69 17.34 13.01
C PHE A 292 12.42 17.82 11.58
N LYS A 293 12.77 19.08 11.29
CA LYS A 293 12.66 19.64 9.94
C LYS A 293 13.46 18.85 8.92
N GLN A 294 14.72 18.55 9.24
CA GLN A 294 15.61 17.79 8.34
C GLN A 294 15.03 16.41 8.01
N ASN A 295 14.47 15.72 9.00
CA ASN A 295 13.83 14.42 8.79
C ASN A 295 12.57 14.55 7.93
N VAL A 296 11.70 15.55 8.17
CA VAL A 296 10.52 15.79 7.33
C VAL A 296 10.90 16.15 5.89
N GLU A 297 11.92 16.98 5.69
CA GLU A 297 12.42 17.36 4.36
C GLU A 297 12.95 16.13 3.60
N LEU A 298 13.76 15.29 4.24
CA LEU A 298 14.24 14.03 3.66
C LEU A 298 13.08 13.11 3.23
N LEU A 299 12.12 12.87 4.14
CA LEU A 299 11.01 11.96 3.87
C LEU A 299 10.11 12.50 2.75
N THR A 300 9.87 13.82 2.71
CA THR A 300 9.10 14.46 1.64
C THR A 300 9.84 14.50 0.30
N ASP A 301 11.18 14.59 0.31
CA ASP A 301 12.00 14.46 -0.91
C ASP A 301 11.89 13.05 -1.49
N ILE A 302 11.96 12.01 -0.66
CA ILE A 302 11.78 10.62 -1.08
C ILE A 302 10.36 10.38 -1.63
N GLN A 303 9.34 11.00 -1.02
CA GLN A 303 7.97 10.98 -1.55
C GLN A 303 7.90 11.55 -2.96
N PHE A 304 8.47 12.74 -3.15
CA PHE A 304 8.47 13.43 -4.42
C PHE A 304 9.29 12.71 -5.50
N GLN A 305 10.46 12.15 -5.16
CA GLN A 305 11.30 11.41 -6.12
C GLN A 305 10.54 10.25 -6.79
N LEU A 306 9.80 9.45 -6.00
CA LEU A 306 9.00 8.36 -6.58
C LEU A 306 7.83 8.89 -7.42
N ALA A 307 7.15 9.95 -6.95
CA ALA A 307 6.02 10.56 -7.66
C ALA A 307 6.47 11.17 -9.00
N ALA A 308 7.63 11.82 -9.03
CA ALA A 308 8.22 12.37 -10.24
C ALA A 308 8.62 11.26 -11.23
N ALA A 309 9.30 10.22 -10.74
CA ALA A 309 9.78 9.13 -11.59
C ALA A 309 8.66 8.26 -12.17
N ASN A 310 7.62 7.95 -11.38
CA ASN A 310 6.63 6.94 -11.75
C ASN A 310 5.25 7.52 -12.12
N ALA A 311 4.93 8.74 -11.68
CA ALA A 311 3.63 9.36 -11.93
C ALA A 311 3.74 10.67 -12.74
N GLY A 312 4.95 11.10 -13.11
CA GLY A 312 5.16 12.32 -13.90
C GLY A 312 4.84 13.61 -13.14
N CYS A 313 4.84 13.58 -11.80
CA CYS A 313 4.69 14.80 -11.01
C CYS A 313 5.91 15.71 -11.17
N ASN A 314 5.69 16.96 -11.54
CA ASN A 314 6.77 17.92 -11.74
C ASN A 314 6.94 18.92 -10.57
N GLN A 315 6.09 18.84 -9.55
CA GLN A 315 6.10 19.77 -8.41
C GLN A 315 6.12 19.01 -7.08
N LYS A 316 7.13 19.31 -6.25
CA LYS A 316 7.18 18.87 -4.85
C LYS A 316 6.12 19.61 -4.04
N ILE A 317 5.44 18.89 -3.16
CA ILE A 317 4.53 19.45 -2.18
C ILE A 317 4.98 19.05 -0.77
N LEU A 318 4.91 20.00 0.17
CA LEU A 318 5.04 19.71 1.59
C LEU A 318 3.66 19.32 2.15
N PRO A 319 3.59 18.56 3.25
CA PRO A 319 2.33 18.28 3.93
C PRO A 319 1.51 19.56 4.16
N PHE A 320 0.19 19.48 3.96
CA PHE A 320 -0.72 20.62 4.18
C PHE A 320 -2.08 20.21 4.77
N GLY A 321 -2.18 18.97 5.24
CA GLY A 321 -3.41 18.41 5.80
C GLY A 321 -3.69 18.76 7.26
N PRO A 322 -4.84 18.33 7.79
CA PRO A 322 -5.22 18.56 9.18
C PRO A 322 -4.33 17.77 10.16
N ALA A 323 -4.08 18.38 11.31
CA ALA A 323 -3.48 17.73 12.47
C ALA A 323 -4.57 17.11 13.37
N GLY A 324 -4.17 16.16 14.23
CA GLY A 324 -5.06 15.61 15.26
C GLY A 324 -6.03 14.52 14.79
N VAL A 325 -5.90 14.06 13.54
CA VAL A 325 -6.81 13.09 12.89
C VAL A 325 -6.31 11.67 12.99
#